data_AF-A0A383AKY9-F1
#
_entry.id   AF-A0A383AKY9-F1
#
_cell.length_a   1.000
_cell.length_b   1.000
_cell.length_c   1.000
_cell.angle_alpha   90.00
_cell.angle_beta   90.00
_cell.angle_gamma   90.00
#
_symmetry.space_group_name_H-M   'P 1'
#
loop_
_entity.id
_entity.type
_entity.pdbx_description
1 polymer ?
#
loop_
_entity_poly.entity_id
_entity_poly.type
_entity_poly.pdbx_seq_one_letter_code
_entity_poly.pdbx_strand_id
1 'polypeptide(L)'
;SSDKEKIDGIELESYKGDIINGIGFTESERLPDPSRLIQAYNQSASTLNLLRAFSQGGYANLNKIHQWNLNFVEEEKTNKFSEIADRIDECLGFMKACGINDGNARQINETEFFTSHEALLLEYEEALTRIDSTSGKWYDVSAHMLWVGDRTRQLDGAHIEFVRGIENPIGIKVGPTTDEGELVKILDLINPENEEGKITLICRMGADKIDSHLPKIIQKITSEGKKIVWACDPMHGNTIKSNTGYKTRPV
;
A
#
# COMPACT_ATOMS: atom_id res chain seq x y z
N SER A 1 4.61 -1.95 -18.74
CA SER A 1 5.13 -3.31 -18.54
C SER A 1 5.05 -4.02 -19.88
N SER A 2 5.86 -5.04 -20.11
CA SER A 2 5.71 -5.94 -21.26
C SER A 2 5.20 -7.28 -20.73
N ASP A 3 4.43 -8.01 -21.52
CA ASP A 3 4.02 -9.38 -21.16
C ASP A 3 5.21 -10.32 -21.20
N LYS A 4 6.17 -10.05 -22.08
CA LYS A 4 7.40 -10.83 -22.26
C LYS A 4 8.66 -10.05 -21.96
N GLU A 5 9.66 -10.76 -21.46
CA GLU A 5 11.00 -10.27 -21.21
C GLU A 5 11.98 -10.93 -22.19
N LYS A 6 12.87 -10.12 -22.76
CA LYS A 6 13.88 -10.59 -23.72
C LYS A 6 15.29 -10.33 -23.21
N ILE A 7 16.08 -11.38 -23.05
CA ILE A 7 17.49 -11.33 -22.61
C ILE A 7 18.30 -12.18 -23.59
N ASP A 8 19.40 -11.61 -24.12
CA ASP A 8 20.32 -12.28 -25.04
C ASP A 8 19.66 -13.00 -26.23
N GLY A 9 18.56 -12.42 -26.75
CA GLY A 9 17.83 -12.96 -27.90
C GLY A 9 16.73 -13.97 -27.54
N ILE A 10 16.70 -14.49 -26.32
CA ILE A 10 15.66 -15.40 -25.83
C ILE A 10 14.51 -14.58 -25.25
N GLU A 11 13.28 -14.95 -25.59
CA GLU A 11 12.05 -14.27 -25.15
C GLU A 11 11.22 -15.23 -24.29
N LEU A 12 10.95 -14.85 -23.04
CA LEU A 12 10.15 -15.62 -22.07
C LEU A 12 9.04 -14.74 -21.49
N GLU A 13 8.05 -15.35 -20.83
CA GLU A 13 7.07 -14.60 -20.04
C GLU A 13 7.78 -13.74 -18.98
N SER A 14 7.26 -12.53 -18.76
CA SER A 14 7.78 -11.65 -17.72
C SER A 14 7.50 -12.23 -16.33
N TYR A 15 8.38 -11.93 -15.39
CA TYR A 15 8.12 -12.19 -13.98
C TYR A 15 6.98 -11.29 -13.50
N LYS A 16 5.93 -11.90 -12.93
CA LYS A 16 4.71 -11.22 -12.48
C LYS A 16 4.53 -11.27 -10.96
N GLY A 17 5.58 -11.65 -10.22
CA GLY A 17 5.56 -11.83 -8.77
C GLY A 17 5.52 -13.31 -8.40
N ASP A 18 6.07 -13.63 -7.22
CA ASP A 18 6.24 -15.01 -6.74
C ASP A 18 4.93 -15.78 -6.58
N ILE A 19 3.79 -15.08 -6.47
CA ILE A 19 2.45 -15.66 -6.43
C ILE A 19 2.00 -16.23 -7.79
N ILE A 20 2.63 -15.80 -8.90
CA ILE A 20 2.33 -16.27 -10.26
C ILE A 20 3.45 -17.17 -10.78
N ASN A 21 4.69 -16.67 -10.83
CA ASN A 21 5.83 -17.38 -11.42
C ASN A 21 7.16 -17.02 -10.73
N GLY A 22 8.24 -17.71 -11.08
CA GLY A 22 9.58 -17.51 -10.53
C GLY A 22 10.36 -16.37 -11.19
N ILE A 23 11.29 -15.78 -10.45
CA ILE A 23 12.09 -14.64 -10.90
C ILE A 23 13.16 -15.00 -11.94
N GLY A 24 13.70 -16.23 -11.90
CA GLY A 24 14.77 -16.66 -12.79
C GLY A 24 14.33 -16.69 -14.24
N PHE A 25 15.29 -16.44 -15.13
CA PHE A 25 15.05 -16.33 -16.57
C PHE A 25 15.19 -17.71 -17.24
N THR A 26 14.30 -18.64 -16.87
CA THR A 26 14.20 -19.97 -17.47
C THR A 26 12.74 -20.26 -17.83
N GLU A 27 12.51 -21.09 -18.85
CA GLU A 27 11.15 -21.43 -19.30
C GLU A 27 10.32 -22.03 -18.15
N SER A 28 10.88 -22.97 -17.40
CA SER A 28 10.19 -23.62 -16.27
C SER A 28 9.83 -22.65 -15.15
N GLU A 29 10.69 -21.68 -14.83
CA GLU A 29 10.38 -20.72 -13.78
C GLU A 29 9.36 -19.66 -14.22
N ARG A 30 9.31 -19.32 -15.51
CA ARG A 30 8.38 -18.29 -16.02
C ARG A 30 6.97 -18.81 -16.28
N LEU A 31 6.75 -20.11 -16.28
CA LEU A 31 5.41 -20.71 -16.33
C LEU A 31 4.60 -20.37 -15.06
N PRO A 32 3.36 -19.88 -15.19
CA PRO A 32 2.47 -19.71 -14.05
C PRO A 32 2.19 -21.03 -13.33
N ASP A 33 2.29 -21.02 -11.99
CA ASP A 33 2.08 -22.21 -11.15
C ASP A 33 1.03 -21.93 -10.06
N PRO A 34 -0.19 -22.49 -10.16
CA PRO A 34 -1.26 -22.27 -9.17
C PRO A 34 -0.91 -22.69 -7.74
N SER A 35 0.06 -23.59 -7.54
CA SER A 35 0.48 -23.97 -6.18
C SER A 35 1.09 -22.80 -5.40
N ARG A 36 1.58 -21.77 -6.11
CA ARG A 36 2.11 -20.54 -5.54
C ARG A 36 1.06 -19.69 -4.82
N LEU A 37 -0.23 -19.86 -5.13
CA LEU A 37 -1.32 -19.22 -4.37
C LEU A 37 -1.31 -19.67 -2.90
N ILE A 38 -1.11 -20.96 -2.67
CA ILE A 38 -1.05 -21.55 -1.32
C ILE A 38 0.23 -21.10 -0.62
N GLN A 39 1.36 -21.07 -1.35
CA GLN A 39 2.62 -20.57 -0.81
C GLN A 39 2.51 -19.11 -0.36
N ALA A 40 1.95 -18.24 -1.20
CA ALA A 40 1.72 -16.84 -0.90
C ALA A 40 0.81 -16.68 0.32
N TYR A 41 -0.29 -17.42 0.40
CA TYR A 41 -1.15 -17.45 1.59
C TYR A 41 -0.41 -17.81 2.87
N ASN A 42 0.35 -18.92 2.87
CA ASN A 42 1.08 -19.37 4.06
C ASN A 42 2.15 -18.36 4.51
N GLN A 43 2.84 -17.74 3.55
CA GLN A 43 3.84 -16.70 3.83
C GLN A 43 3.18 -15.43 4.38
N SER A 44 2.07 -14.98 3.80
CA SER A 44 1.28 -13.83 4.28
C SER A 44 0.77 -14.06 5.70
N ALA A 45 0.18 -15.24 5.98
CA ALA A 45 -0.33 -15.58 7.30
C ALA A 45 0.77 -15.60 8.37
N SER A 46 1.92 -16.23 8.05
CA SER A 46 3.07 -16.28 8.97
C SER A 46 3.64 -14.89 9.23
N THR A 47 3.75 -14.06 8.19
CA THR A 47 4.27 -12.69 8.28
C THR A 47 3.34 -11.82 9.11
N LEU A 48 2.02 -11.86 8.87
CA LEU A 48 1.04 -11.08 9.63
C LEU A 48 0.99 -11.52 11.10
N ASN A 49 1.11 -12.81 11.38
CA ASN A 49 1.20 -13.30 12.75
C ASN A 49 2.40 -12.68 13.50
N LEU A 50 3.57 -12.62 12.85
CA LEU A 50 4.75 -11.99 13.42
C LEU A 50 4.57 -10.47 13.60
N LEU A 51 4.00 -9.78 12.62
CA LEU A 51 3.74 -8.34 12.69
C LEU A 51 2.78 -7.98 13.84
N ARG A 52 1.72 -8.78 14.05
CA ARG A 52 0.82 -8.62 15.21
C ARG A 52 1.55 -8.82 16.53
N ALA A 53 2.46 -9.80 16.60
CA ALA A 53 3.28 -10.01 17.79
C ALA A 53 4.21 -8.82 18.05
N PHE A 54 4.75 -8.15 17.02
CA PHE A 54 5.55 -6.94 17.22
C PHE A 54 4.70 -5.72 17.61
N SER A 55 3.54 -5.53 16.99
CA SER A 55 2.70 -4.36 17.24
C SER A 55 2.07 -4.36 18.64
N GLN A 56 1.78 -5.55 19.20
CA GLN A 56 1.14 -5.72 20.50
C GLN A 56 2.09 -6.25 21.60
N GLY A 57 3.18 -6.94 21.23
CA GLY A 57 4.13 -7.55 22.17
C GLY A 57 5.21 -6.61 22.70
N GLY A 58 4.99 -5.30 22.62
CA GLY A 58 5.91 -4.27 23.13
C GLY A 58 7.14 -4.02 22.25
N TYR A 59 7.23 -4.59 21.03
CA TYR A 59 8.25 -4.16 20.07
C TYR A 59 7.97 -2.75 19.61
N ALA A 60 6.71 -2.35 19.44
CA ALA A 60 6.25 -1.01 19.03
C ALA A 60 6.14 0.02 20.19
N ASN A 61 6.70 -0.28 21.36
CA ASN A 61 6.67 0.63 22.51
C ASN A 61 7.43 1.93 22.21
N LEU A 62 6.83 3.09 22.49
CA LEU A 62 7.41 4.40 22.23
C LEU A 62 8.77 4.63 22.93
N ASN A 63 9.01 4.00 24.08
CA ASN A 63 10.30 4.05 24.78
C ASN A 63 11.44 3.37 24.01
N LYS A 64 11.15 2.64 22.92
CA LYS A 64 12.14 1.97 22.07
C LYS A 64 12.53 2.78 20.83
N ILE A 65 12.03 4.01 20.68
CA ILE A 65 12.21 4.81 19.46
C ILE A 65 13.68 5.02 19.07
N HIS A 66 14.58 5.19 20.05
CA HIS A 66 16.02 5.29 19.82
C HIS A 66 16.62 4.01 19.22
N GLN A 67 16.13 2.83 19.60
CA GLN A 67 16.60 1.55 19.04
C GLN A 67 16.25 1.42 17.56
N TRP A 68 15.12 2.01 17.12
CA TRP A 68 14.74 2.02 15.71
C TRP A 68 15.55 3.05 14.91
N ASN A 69 15.85 4.21 15.50
CA ASN A 69 16.59 5.28 14.82
C ASN A 69 18.09 4.99 14.63
N LEU A 70 18.72 4.27 15.58
CA LEU A 70 20.17 4.03 15.57
C LEU A 70 20.67 3.13 14.42
N ASN A 71 19.78 2.39 13.75
CA ASN A 71 20.18 1.46 12.70
C ASN A 71 20.17 2.06 11.27
N PHE A 72 19.77 3.33 11.09
CA PHE A 72 19.33 3.83 9.78
C PHE A 72 20.00 5.09 9.23
N VAL A 73 20.86 5.82 9.97
CA VAL A 73 21.20 7.20 9.57
C VAL A 73 22.70 7.40 9.29
N GLU A 74 23.01 7.85 8.06
CA GLU A 74 24.31 8.43 7.70
C GLU A 74 24.55 9.73 8.50
N GLU A 75 25.77 9.91 9.04
CA GLU A 75 26.12 10.88 10.10
C GLU A 75 25.59 12.32 9.93
N GLU A 76 25.42 12.83 8.69
CA GLU A 76 25.01 14.22 8.44
C GLU A 76 23.50 14.50 8.61
N LYS A 77 22.61 13.50 8.44
CA LYS A 77 21.15 13.69 8.61
C LYS A 77 20.68 13.36 10.04
N THR A 78 21.57 12.84 10.87
CA THR A 78 21.28 12.35 12.23
C THR A 78 20.76 13.46 13.14
N ASN A 79 21.28 14.68 13.05
CA ASN A 79 20.95 15.75 13.98
C ASN A 79 19.45 16.09 14.03
N LYS A 80 18.76 16.18 12.88
CA LYS A 80 17.33 16.50 12.85
C LYS A 80 16.45 15.37 13.39
N PHE A 81 16.83 14.12 13.15
CA PHE A 81 16.11 12.96 13.69
C PHE A 81 16.37 12.81 15.19
N SER A 82 17.60 13.06 15.64
CA SER A 82 17.96 13.08 17.06
C SER A 82 17.17 14.13 17.83
N GLU A 83 17.06 15.36 17.32
CA GLU A 83 16.24 16.42 17.97
C GLU A 83 14.78 16.00 18.16
N ILE A 84 14.18 15.31 17.19
CA ILE A 84 12.80 14.81 17.30
C ILE A 84 12.73 13.67 18.32
N ALA A 85 13.68 12.73 18.28
CA ALA A 85 13.73 11.61 19.21
C ALA A 85 13.89 12.09 20.66
N ASP A 86 14.79 13.05 20.90
CA ASP A 86 15.02 13.65 22.21
C ASP A 86 13.76 14.36 22.73
N ARG A 87 13.05 15.09 21.88
CA ARG A 87 11.78 15.72 22.26
C ARG A 87 10.67 14.71 22.58
N ILE A 88 10.66 13.56 21.91
CA ILE A 88 9.73 12.46 22.23
C ILE A 88 10.06 11.90 23.61
N ASP A 89 11.34 11.70 23.92
CA ASP A 89 11.80 11.27 25.25
C ASP A 89 11.42 12.25 26.36
N GLU A 90 11.59 13.55 26.13
CA GLU A 90 11.17 14.59 27.09
C GLU A 90 9.67 14.51 27.37
N CYS A 91 8.86 14.31 26.32
CA CYS A 91 7.42 14.17 26.43
C CYS A 91 7.01 12.89 27.18
N LEU A 92 7.66 11.76 26.89
CA LEU A 92 7.46 10.50 27.63
C LEU A 92 7.87 10.63 29.10
N GLY A 93 8.97 11.35 29.37
CA GLY A 93 9.41 11.70 30.72
C GLY A 93 8.40 12.55 31.48
N PHE A 94 7.82 13.56 30.83
CA PHE A 94 6.75 14.38 31.39
C PHE A 94 5.50 13.56 31.70
N MET A 95 5.03 12.74 30.74
CA MET A 95 3.90 11.83 30.94
C MET A 95 4.12 10.91 32.14
N LYS A 96 5.33 10.34 32.25
CA LYS A 96 5.72 9.50 33.39
C LYS A 96 5.72 10.26 34.71
N ALA A 97 6.20 11.51 34.74
CA ALA A 97 6.14 12.36 35.92
C ALA A 97 4.70 12.70 36.34
N CYS A 98 3.77 12.78 35.38
CA CYS A 98 2.33 12.89 35.62
C CYS A 98 1.64 11.56 35.97
N GLY A 99 2.40 10.46 36.07
CA GLY A 99 1.90 9.14 36.42
C GLY A 99 1.39 8.28 35.26
N ILE A 100 1.60 8.69 34.00
CA ILE A 100 1.22 7.94 32.80
C ILE A 100 2.46 7.20 32.26
N ASN A 101 2.42 5.88 32.18
CA ASN A 101 3.55 5.05 31.76
C ASN A 101 3.10 3.78 31.04
N ASP A 102 4.06 2.99 30.58
CA ASP A 102 3.84 1.70 29.92
C ASP A 102 3.07 0.68 30.79
N GLY A 103 3.13 0.77 32.11
CA GLY A 103 2.35 -0.10 33.00
C GLY A 103 0.86 0.22 33.06
N ASN A 104 0.43 1.42 32.68
CA ASN A 104 -0.95 1.87 32.84
C ASN A 104 -1.58 2.57 31.61
N ALA A 105 -0.81 2.83 30.56
CA ALA A 105 -1.29 3.38 29.30
C ALA A 105 -0.89 2.46 28.14
N ARG A 106 -1.84 1.64 27.69
CA ARG A 106 -1.64 0.66 26.61
C ARG A 106 -1.14 1.30 25.31
N GLN A 107 -1.58 2.51 25.02
CA GLN A 107 -1.19 3.30 23.84
C GLN A 107 0.30 3.65 23.79
N ILE A 108 1.02 3.56 24.92
CA ILE A 108 2.49 3.74 24.95
C ILE A 108 3.20 2.46 24.52
N ASN A 109 2.59 1.30 24.76
CA ASN A 109 3.20 -0.02 24.53
C ASN A 109 2.86 -0.66 23.19
N GLU A 110 1.68 -0.34 22.67
CA GLU A 110 1.08 -1.03 21.55
C GLU A 110 0.64 -0.04 20.48
N THR A 111 0.66 -0.48 19.23
CA THR A 111 0.06 0.23 18.11
C THR A 111 -0.85 -0.70 17.32
N GLU A 112 -1.89 -0.12 16.72
CA GLU A 112 -2.59 -0.80 15.64
C GLU A 112 -1.70 -0.84 14.40
N PHE A 113 -1.75 -1.96 13.69
CA PHE A 113 -1.01 -2.16 12.46
C PHE A 113 -1.93 -2.85 11.45
N PHE A 114 -1.94 -2.33 10.23
CA PHE A 114 -2.81 -2.79 9.14
C PHE A 114 -1.96 -3.22 7.94
N THR A 115 -2.50 -4.12 7.15
CA THR A 115 -1.86 -4.65 5.92
C THR A 115 -2.63 -4.18 4.69
N SER A 116 -1.88 -4.01 3.60
CA SER A 116 -2.46 -3.74 2.29
C SER A 116 -1.62 -4.33 1.16
N HIS A 117 -2.27 -4.63 0.04
CA HIS A 117 -1.65 -4.99 -1.24
C HIS A 117 -2.54 -4.56 -2.42
N GLU A 118 -1.99 -4.65 -3.64
CA GLU A 118 -2.77 -4.44 -4.86
C GLU A 118 -3.69 -5.64 -5.07
N ALA A 119 -5.00 -5.43 -5.12
CA ALA A 119 -5.95 -6.47 -5.53
C ALA A 119 -5.75 -6.72 -7.02
N LEU A 120 -4.82 -7.61 -7.37
CA LEU A 120 -4.35 -7.79 -8.75
C LEU A 120 -4.74 -9.15 -9.31
N LEU A 121 -4.46 -10.22 -8.57
CA LEU A 121 -4.74 -11.59 -8.96
C LEU A 121 -6.10 -12.00 -8.38
N LEU A 122 -7.16 -11.72 -9.12
CA LEU A 122 -8.53 -11.78 -8.60
C LEU A 122 -8.94 -13.20 -8.14
N GLU A 123 -8.36 -14.26 -8.68
CA GLU A 123 -8.59 -15.62 -8.20
C GLU A 123 -8.12 -15.82 -6.75
N TYR A 124 -7.06 -15.11 -6.34
CA TYR A 124 -6.58 -15.11 -4.97
C TYR A 124 -7.49 -14.30 -4.05
N GLU A 125 -7.85 -13.10 -4.49
CA GLU A 125 -8.71 -12.17 -3.75
C GLU A 125 -10.14 -12.75 -3.55
N GLU A 126 -10.72 -13.32 -4.60
CA GLU A 126 -12.01 -14.02 -4.54
C GLU A 126 -11.96 -15.19 -3.54
N ALA A 127 -10.91 -16.01 -3.61
CA ALA A 127 -10.73 -17.14 -2.70
C ALA A 127 -10.57 -16.72 -1.23
N LEU A 128 -10.22 -15.46 -0.94
CA LEU A 128 -10.10 -14.89 0.40
C LEU A 128 -11.24 -13.93 0.77
N THR A 129 -12.23 -13.76 -0.09
CA THR A 129 -13.42 -12.95 0.20
C THR A 129 -14.45 -13.73 1.03
N ARG A 130 -14.95 -13.12 2.10
CA ARG A 130 -15.84 -13.74 3.11
C ARG A 130 -17.01 -12.82 3.45
N ILE A 131 -18.12 -13.43 3.86
CA ILE A 131 -19.25 -12.71 4.45
C ILE A 131 -18.97 -12.54 5.95
N ASP A 132 -19.00 -11.30 6.43
CA ASP A 132 -18.96 -11.02 7.86
C ASP A 132 -20.25 -11.54 8.54
N SER A 133 -20.07 -12.30 9.63
CA SER A 133 -21.18 -12.99 10.30
C SER A 133 -22.14 -12.05 11.04
N THR A 134 -21.73 -10.81 11.30
CA THR A 134 -22.54 -9.83 12.07
C THR A 134 -23.34 -8.92 11.14
N SER A 135 -22.70 -8.38 10.10
CA SER A 135 -23.27 -7.43 9.16
C SER A 135 -23.84 -8.07 7.90
N GLY A 136 -23.45 -9.30 7.57
CA GLY A 136 -23.83 -9.98 6.33
C GLY A 136 -23.19 -9.40 5.07
N LYS A 137 -22.21 -8.51 5.21
CA LYS A 137 -21.52 -7.85 4.10
C LYS A 137 -20.25 -8.59 3.70
N TRP A 138 -19.79 -8.36 2.46
CA TRP A 138 -18.58 -8.97 1.92
C TRP A 138 -17.33 -8.19 2.30
N TYR A 139 -16.30 -8.89 2.73
CA TYR A 139 -14.96 -8.37 2.93
C TYR A 139 -13.96 -9.29 2.25
N ASP A 140 -13.00 -8.72 1.55
CA ASP A 140 -11.80 -9.45 1.22
C ASP A 140 -10.90 -9.49 2.45
N VAL A 141 -10.70 -10.68 3.03
CA VAL A 141 -9.89 -10.86 4.24
C VAL A 141 -8.44 -11.23 3.93
N SER A 142 -7.99 -11.05 2.68
CA SER A 142 -6.58 -11.13 2.30
C SER A 142 -5.74 -10.01 2.93
N ALA A 143 -6.34 -8.81 3.10
CA ALA A 143 -5.73 -7.65 3.75
C ALA A 143 -6.79 -6.73 4.37
N HIS A 144 -6.34 -5.74 5.16
CA HIS A 144 -7.25 -4.77 5.77
C HIS A 144 -7.71 -3.73 4.73
N MET A 145 -6.79 -3.28 3.88
CA MET A 145 -7.02 -2.31 2.82
C MET A 145 -6.47 -2.88 1.51
N LEU A 146 -7.19 -2.68 0.40
CA LEU A 146 -6.75 -3.12 -0.93
C LEU A 146 -6.67 -1.92 -1.84
N TRP A 147 -5.81 -1.96 -2.86
CA TRP A 147 -5.81 -0.92 -3.90
C TRP A 147 -5.92 -1.48 -5.31
N VAL A 148 -6.47 -0.65 -6.20
CA VAL A 148 -6.47 -0.88 -7.65
C VAL A 148 -5.34 -0.08 -8.29
N GLY A 149 -4.55 -0.78 -9.11
CA GLY A 149 -3.40 -0.21 -9.80
C GLY A 149 -3.77 0.75 -10.93
N ASP A 150 -2.80 1.56 -11.35
CA ASP A 150 -2.99 2.56 -12.43
C ASP A 150 -3.25 1.90 -13.81
N ARG A 151 -2.99 0.59 -13.94
CA ARG A 151 -3.17 -0.20 -15.18
C ARG A 151 -4.41 -1.09 -15.15
N THR A 152 -5.07 -1.20 -14.02
CA THR A 152 -6.18 -2.12 -13.76
C THR A 152 -7.45 -1.38 -13.31
N ARG A 153 -7.45 -0.05 -13.37
CA ARG A 153 -8.55 0.82 -12.93
C ARG A 153 -9.51 1.23 -14.04
N GLN A 154 -9.70 0.42 -15.07
CA GLN A 154 -10.69 0.68 -16.12
C GLN A 154 -12.08 0.68 -15.51
N LEU A 155 -12.92 1.67 -15.82
CA LEU A 155 -14.25 1.83 -15.22
C LEU A 155 -15.14 0.56 -15.32
N ASP A 156 -15.08 -0.15 -16.44
CA ASP A 156 -15.80 -1.39 -16.73
C ASP A 156 -14.93 -2.65 -16.54
N GLY A 157 -13.77 -2.51 -15.91
CA GLY A 157 -12.80 -3.57 -15.67
C GLY A 157 -13.13 -4.46 -14.47
N ALA A 158 -12.59 -5.68 -14.49
CA ALA A 158 -12.83 -6.68 -13.46
C ALA A 158 -12.40 -6.24 -12.05
N HIS A 159 -11.28 -5.50 -11.94
CA HIS A 159 -10.80 -5.03 -10.63
C HIS A 159 -11.71 -3.98 -9.99
N ILE A 160 -12.27 -3.07 -10.80
CA ILE A 160 -13.25 -2.09 -10.30
C ILE A 160 -14.54 -2.80 -9.87
N GLU A 161 -15.01 -3.77 -10.66
CA GLU A 161 -16.17 -4.59 -10.28
C GLU A 161 -15.93 -5.37 -8.99
N PHE A 162 -14.75 -5.96 -8.81
CA PHE A 162 -14.39 -6.68 -7.60
C PHE A 162 -14.43 -5.76 -6.37
N VAL A 163 -13.72 -4.64 -6.39
CA VAL A 163 -13.64 -3.75 -5.22
C VAL A 163 -14.94 -2.99 -4.94
N ARG A 164 -15.84 -2.87 -5.93
CA ARG A 164 -17.20 -2.36 -5.75
C ARG A 164 -18.02 -3.23 -4.78
N GLY A 165 -17.77 -4.54 -4.78
CA GLY A 165 -18.55 -5.51 -4.02
C GLY A 165 -18.11 -5.72 -2.57
N ILE A 166 -16.96 -5.16 -2.15
CA ILE A 166 -16.37 -5.39 -0.82
C ILE A 166 -16.40 -4.14 0.05
N GLU A 167 -16.45 -4.36 1.37
CA GLU A 167 -16.56 -3.28 2.36
C GLU A 167 -15.22 -2.72 2.81
N ASN A 168 -14.10 -3.36 2.50
CA ASN A 168 -12.75 -2.87 2.81
C ASN A 168 -12.55 -1.40 2.37
N PRO A 169 -11.74 -0.59 3.07
CA PRO A 169 -11.21 0.65 2.51
C PRO A 169 -10.42 0.37 1.22
N ILE A 170 -10.65 1.18 0.19
CA ILE A 170 -10.11 0.96 -1.15
C ILE A 170 -9.16 2.08 -1.56
N GLY A 171 -8.00 1.72 -2.06
CA GLY A 171 -7.04 2.63 -2.69
C GLY A 171 -7.23 2.65 -4.20
N ILE A 172 -7.04 3.81 -4.81
CA ILE A 172 -7.01 3.94 -6.27
C ILE A 172 -5.76 4.70 -6.65
N LYS A 173 -4.89 4.09 -7.47
CA LYS A 173 -3.71 4.76 -7.99
C LYS A 173 -4.13 5.81 -9.02
N VAL A 174 -3.66 7.05 -8.82
CA VAL A 174 -3.93 8.19 -9.70
C VAL A 174 -2.62 8.61 -10.36
N GLY A 175 -2.49 8.33 -11.66
CA GLY A 175 -1.33 8.65 -12.48
C GLY A 175 -1.49 9.96 -13.26
N PRO A 176 -0.46 10.35 -14.02
CA PRO A 176 -0.52 11.55 -14.87
C PRO A 176 -1.45 11.40 -16.08
N THR A 177 -1.90 10.18 -16.38
CA THR A 177 -2.84 9.86 -17.47
C THR A 177 -4.25 9.61 -16.96
N THR A 178 -4.55 9.92 -15.70
CA THR A 178 -5.91 9.78 -15.16
C THR A 178 -6.83 10.83 -15.77
N ASP A 179 -7.92 10.39 -16.37
CA ASP A 179 -9.03 11.26 -16.78
C ASP A 179 -9.88 11.62 -15.56
N GLU A 180 -10.14 12.91 -15.36
CA GLU A 180 -10.84 13.39 -14.17
C GLU A 180 -12.32 12.98 -14.17
N GLY A 181 -12.96 12.88 -15.34
CA GLY A 181 -14.36 12.49 -15.47
C GLY A 181 -14.57 10.99 -15.24
N GLU A 182 -13.70 10.15 -15.79
CA GLU A 182 -13.68 8.72 -15.53
C GLU A 182 -13.41 8.42 -14.06
N LEU A 183 -12.46 9.12 -13.43
CA LEU A 183 -12.16 8.96 -12.00
C LEU A 183 -13.41 9.21 -11.15
N VAL A 184 -14.18 10.27 -11.42
CA VAL A 184 -15.42 10.56 -10.69
C VAL A 184 -16.43 9.41 -10.84
N LYS A 185 -16.59 8.85 -12.03
CA LYS A 185 -17.49 7.71 -12.26
C LYS A 185 -17.04 6.47 -11.49
N ILE A 186 -15.73 6.21 -11.42
CA ILE A 186 -15.17 5.12 -10.62
C ILE A 186 -15.48 5.34 -9.12
N LEU A 187 -15.31 6.56 -8.62
CA LEU A 187 -15.62 6.89 -7.22
C LEU A 187 -17.10 6.69 -6.90
N ASP A 188 -17.99 7.13 -7.79
CA ASP A 188 -19.44 6.91 -7.64
C ASP A 188 -19.83 5.44 -7.66
N LEU A 189 -19.10 4.63 -8.41
CA LEU A 189 -19.34 3.20 -8.50
C LEU A 189 -18.91 2.46 -7.23
N ILE A 190 -17.75 2.81 -6.66
CA ILE A 190 -17.16 2.11 -5.50
C ILE A 190 -17.69 2.66 -4.16
N ASN A 191 -18.01 3.95 -4.09
CA ASN A 191 -18.48 4.62 -2.89
C ASN A 191 -19.75 5.46 -3.16
N PRO A 192 -20.87 4.80 -3.52
CA PRO A 192 -22.10 5.49 -3.91
C PRO A 192 -22.69 6.37 -2.81
N GLU A 193 -22.52 5.98 -1.54
CA GLU A 193 -22.99 6.75 -0.37
C GLU A 193 -22.02 7.86 0.07
N ASN A 194 -20.91 8.02 -0.64
CA ASN A 194 -19.88 9.02 -0.36
C ASN A 194 -19.37 8.95 1.10
N GLU A 195 -19.15 7.73 1.59
CA GLU A 195 -18.64 7.44 2.93
C GLU A 195 -17.22 7.97 3.08
N GLU A 196 -16.98 8.71 4.17
CA GLU A 196 -15.66 9.28 4.46
C GLU A 196 -14.66 8.18 4.84
N GLY A 197 -13.47 8.21 4.27
CA GLY A 197 -12.43 7.20 4.54
C GLY A 197 -12.55 5.91 3.71
N LYS A 198 -13.67 5.68 3.02
CA LYS A 198 -13.87 4.50 2.16
C LYS A 198 -12.87 4.43 1.00
N ILE A 199 -12.56 5.58 0.37
CA ILE A 199 -11.62 5.65 -0.76
C ILE A 199 -10.40 6.50 -0.44
N THR A 200 -9.22 5.97 -0.75
CA THR A 200 -7.94 6.69 -0.76
C THR A 200 -7.44 6.89 -2.19
N LEU A 201 -7.27 8.14 -2.63
CA LEU A 201 -6.63 8.46 -3.91
C LEU A 201 -5.11 8.54 -3.73
N ILE A 202 -4.39 7.58 -4.31
CA ILE A 202 -2.94 7.41 -4.19
C ILE A 202 -2.25 8.06 -5.40
N CYS A 203 -1.85 9.32 -5.26
CA CYS A 203 -1.32 10.15 -6.32
C CYS A 203 0.15 9.82 -6.63
N ARG A 204 0.44 9.43 -7.87
CA ARG A 204 1.76 8.93 -8.29
C ARG A 204 2.28 9.59 -9.57
N MET A 205 2.11 10.91 -9.68
CA MET A 205 2.31 11.65 -10.95
C MET A 205 3.77 11.82 -11.37
N GLY A 206 4.69 11.82 -10.38
CA GLY A 206 6.10 12.15 -10.58
C GLY A 206 6.37 13.64 -10.31
N ALA A 207 7.60 13.95 -9.87
CA ALA A 207 7.98 15.28 -9.40
C ALA A 207 7.78 16.36 -10.49
N ASP A 208 8.14 16.06 -11.73
CA ASP A 208 8.04 17.02 -12.84
C ASP A 208 6.60 17.28 -13.31
N LYS A 209 5.64 16.44 -12.91
CA LYS A 209 4.27 16.46 -13.46
C LYS A 209 3.23 16.83 -12.41
N ILE A 210 3.49 16.59 -11.13
CA ILE A 210 2.49 16.72 -10.07
C ILE A 210 1.81 18.11 -10.06
N ASP A 211 2.58 19.19 -10.22
CA ASP A 211 2.08 20.57 -10.17
C ASP A 211 1.09 20.90 -11.30
N SER A 212 1.20 20.22 -12.44
CA SER A 212 0.33 20.47 -13.60
C SER A 212 -0.92 19.58 -13.65
N HIS A 213 -0.91 18.45 -12.95
CA HIS A 213 -1.95 17.43 -13.01
C HIS A 213 -2.77 17.35 -11.71
N LEU A 214 -2.13 17.35 -10.53
CA LEU A 214 -2.82 17.15 -9.26
C LEU A 214 -3.85 18.26 -8.94
N PRO A 215 -3.58 19.56 -9.19
CA PRO A 215 -4.57 20.60 -8.93
C PRO A 215 -5.88 20.41 -9.69
N LYS A 216 -5.84 19.90 -10.93
CA LYS A 216 -7.05 19.64 -11.74
C LYS A 216 -7.89 18.52 -11.15
N ILE A 217 -7.22 17.43 -10.73
CA ILE A 217 -7.85 16.30 -10.05
C ILE A 217 -8.50 16.77 -8.75
N ILE A 218 -7.77 17.51 -7.89
CA ILE A 218 -8.31 18.06 -6.64
C ILE A 218 -9.53 18.93 -6.92
N GLN A 219 -9.43 19.88 -7.84
CA GLN A 219 -10.55 20.76 -8.20
C GLN A 219 -11.77 19.97 -8.64
N LYS A 220 -11.60 18.96 -9.51
CA LYS A 220 -12.70 18.12 -9.97
C LYS A 220 -13.34 17.35 -8.80
N ILE A 221 -12.55 16.63 -8.01
CA ILE A 221 -13.02 15.84 -6.87
C ILE A 221 -13.74 16.71 -5.83
N THR A 222 -13.20 17.90 -5.52
CA THR A 222 -13.83 18.86 -4.62
C THR A 222 -15.13 19.42 -5.19
N SER A 223 -15.17 19.77 -6.49
CA SER A 223 -16.39 20.29 -7.13
C SER A 223 -17.54 19.28 -7.17
N GLU A 224 -17.21 17.99 -7.24
CA GLU A 224 -18.17 16.87 -7.21
C GLU A 224 -18.51 16.44 -5.78
N GLY A 225 -17.97 17.12 -4.76
CA GLY A 225 -18.26 16.87 -3.35
C GLY A 225 -17.82 15.50 -2.82
N LYS A 226 -16.84 14.84 -3.47
CA LYS A 226 -16.39 13.50 -3.07
C LYS A 226 -15.55 13.55 -1.81
N LYS A 227 -15.88 12.69 -0.83
CA LYS A 227 -15.14 12.50 0.42
C LYS A 227 -14.13 11.38 0.24
N ILE A 228 -12.86 11.75 0.15
CA ILE A 228 -11.76 10.80 -0.06
C ILE A 228 -10.56 11.17 0.81
N VAL A 229 -9.66 10.20 1.00
CA VAL A 229 -8.36 10.41 1.62
C VAL A 229 -7.32 10.63 0.51
N TRP A 230 -6.51 11.68 0.62
CA TRP A 230 -5.39 11.91 -0.30
C TRP A 230 -4.12 11.24 0.23
N ALA A 231 -3.46 10.44 -0.61
CA ALA A 231 -2.15 9.87 -0.34
C ALA A 231 -1.16 10.22 -1.46
N CYS A 232 0.11 10.39 -1.11
CA CYS A 232 1.18 10.62 -2.07
C CYS A 232 2.04 9.35 -2.22
N ASP A 233 2.18 8.87 -3.45
CA ASP A 233 3.16 7.86 -3.85
C ASP A 233 4.25 8.54 -4.70
N PRO A 234 5.31 9.06 -4.07
CA PRO A 234 6.39 9.76 -4.76
C PRO A 234 7.37 8.79 -5.45
N MET A 235 7.05 7.49 -5.54
CA MET A 235 8.00 6.47 -6.00
C MET A 235 7.66 6.01 -7.43
N HIS A 236 6.43 5.58 -7.67
CA HIS A 236 6.06 5.01 -8.97
C HIS A 236 6.06 6.03 -10.11
N GLY A 237 5.91 7.33 -9.79
CA GLY A 237 6.02 8.45 -10.74
C GLY A 237 7.45 8.74 -11.23
N ASN A 238 8.46 8.36 -10.45
CA ASN A 238 9.84 8.86 -10.57
C ASN A 238 10.85 7.76 -10.96
N THR A 239 10.37 6.67 -11.57
CA THR A 239 11.25 5.57 -11.98
C THR A 239 11.88 5.86 -13.34
N ILE A 240 13.21 5.89 -13.41
CA ILE A 240 13.98 6.01 -14.65
C ILE A 240 14.73 4.70 -14.93
N LYS A 241 14.98 4.40 -16.20
CA LYS A 241 15.81 3.27 -16.62
C LYS A 241 17.23 3.78 -16.87
N SER A 242 18.21 3.24 -16.16
CA SER A 242 19.62 3.57 -16.37
C SER A 242 20.11 3.05 -17.71
N ASN A 243 21.26 3.55 -18.17
CA ASN A 243 21.94 3.05 -19.38
C ASN A 243 22.31 1.56 -19.28
N THR A 244 22.46 1.04 -18.07
CA THR A 244 22.72 -0.39 -17.78
C THR A 244 21.44 -1.24 -17.72
N GLY A 245 20.26 -0.64 -17.95
CA GLY A 245 18.97 -1.34 -17.95
C GLY A 245 18.30 -1.47 -16.59
N TYR A 246 18.98 -1.08 -15.50
CA TYR A 246 18.43 -1.08 -14.14
C TYR A 246 17.40 0.02 -13.94
N LYS A 247 16.33 -0.27 -13.19
CA LYS A 247 15.38 0.74 -12.75
C LYS A 247 15.92 1.43 -11.50
N THR A 248 16.01 2.76 -11.53
CA THR A 248 16.43 3.57 -10.38
C THR A 248 15.45 4.72 -10.15
N ARG A 249 15.53 5.31 -8.96
CA ARG A 249 14.75 6.46 -8.50
C ARG A 249 15.71 7.42 -7.81
N PRO A 250 15.91 8.65 -8.33
CA PRO A 250 16.68 9.68 -7.65
C PRO A 250 16.05 10.01 -6.29
N VAL A 251 16.89 10.19 -5.27
CA VAL A 251 16.51 10.64 -3.91
C VAL A 251 16.55 12.15 -3.84
#